data_AF-A0A821KC11-F1
#
_entry.id   AF-A0A821KC11-F1
#
_cell.length_a   1.000
_cell.length_b   1.000
_cell.length_c   1.000
_cell.angle_alpha   90.00
_cell.angle_beta   90.00
_cell.angle_gamma   90.00
#
_symmetry.space_group_name_H-M   'P 1'
#
loop_
_entity.id
_entity.type
_entity.pdbx_description
1 polymer ?
#
loop_
_entity_poly.entity_id
_entity_poly.type
_entity_poly.pdbx_seq_one_letter_code
_entity_poly.pdbx_strand_id
1 'polypeptide(L)'
;MKIIDEFEKAYKAENAIWWYTRESCFYRMLNKALRVQDFDMLFALRFFITDIAKHIKSEYEKFIRTGDNRNIIRVYHGQIIGNDELELMKNSIASLKRFRTR
;
A
#
# COMPACT_ATOMS: atom_id res chain seq x y z
N MET A 1 6.77 -10.59 -20.06
CA MET A 1 8.10 -11.02 -19.60
C MET A 1 9.12 -9.87 -19.56
N LYS A 2 9.18 -8.98 -20.56
CA LYS A 2 10.13 -7.83 -20.63
C LYS A 2 10.31 -6.98 -19.36
N ILE A 3 9.25 -6.76 -18.57
CA ILE A 3 9.31 -5.93 -17.34
C ILE A 3 10.11 -6.62 -16.24
N ILE A 4 10.03 -7.95 -16.13
CA ILE A 4 10.80 -8.71 -15.14
C ILE A 4 12.28 -8.71 -15.55
N ASP A 5 12.57 -8.91 -16.83
CA ASP A 5 13.94 -8.85 -17.35
C ASP A 5 14.56 -7.46 -17.18
N GLU A 6 13.77 -6.39 -17.37
CA GLU A 6 14.18 -5.01 -17.12
C GLU A 6 14.45 -4.78 -15.64
N PHE A 7 13.58 -5.28 -14.77
CA PHE A 7 13.76 -5.20 -13.32
C PHE A 7 15.05 -5.92 -12.89
N GLU A 8 15.28 -7.16 -13.33
CA GLU A 8 16.50 -7.90 -12.98
C GLU A 8 17.79 -7.19 -13.41
N LYS A 9 17.78 -6.48 -14.55
CA LYS A 9 18.96 -5.80 -15.10
C LYS A 9 19.17 -4.38 -14.58
N ALA A 10 18.08 -3.66 -14.30
CA ALA A 10 18.12 -2.22 -14.02
C ALA A 10 17.65 -1.85 -12.61
N TYR A 11 17.21 -2.81 -11.80
CA TYR A 11 16.79 -2.55 -10.43
C TYR A 11 17.96 -2.00 -9.59
N LYS A 12 17.64 -0.93 -8.86
CA LYS A 12 18.48 -0.36 -7.81
C LYS A 12 17.57 -0.03 -6.62
N ALA A 13 18.07 -0.21 -5.41
CA ALA A 13 17.32 0.07 -4.18
C ALA A 13 16.75 1.50 -4.16
N GLU A 14 17.51 2.48 -4.67
CA GLU A 14 17.10 3.89 -4.80
C GLU A 14 15.78 4.07 -5.60
N ASN A 15 15.50 3.15 -6.52
CA ASN A 15 14.36 3.21 -7.43
C ASN A 15 13.20 2.30 -6.97
N ALA A 16 13.27 1.72 -5.76
CA ALA A 16 12.29 0.73 -5.30
C ALA A 16 10.84 1.28 -5.30
N ILE A 17 10.64 2.52 -4.84
CA ILE A 17 9.32 3.17 -4.88
C ILE A 17 8.82 3.37 -6.30
N TRP A 18 9.70 3.78 -7.23
CA TRP A 18 9.34 3.94 -8.64
C TRP A 18 8.91 2.62 -9.27
N TRP A 19 9.63 1.52 -9.02
CA TRP A 19 9.24 0.20 -9.49
C TRP A 19 7.92 -0.27 -8.88
N TYR A 20 7.64 0.09 -7.62
CA TYR A 20 6.39 -0.23 -6.95
C TYR A 20 5.20 0.56 -7.51
N THR A 21 5.37 1.84 -7.85
CA THR A 21 4.26 2.71 -8.30
C THR A 21 4.12 2.81 -9.82
N ARG A 22 5.16 2.47 -10.58
CA ARG A 22 5.10 2.38 -12.05
C ARG A 22 3.97 1.44 -12.46
N GLU A 23 3.30 1.77 -13.56
CA GLU A 23 2.31 0.92 -14.20
C GLU A 23 2.92 -0.41 -14.65
N SER A 24 2.98 -1.36 -13.74
CA SER A 24 3.67 -2.64 -13.87
C SER A 24 2.95 -3.72 -13.05
N CYS A 25 3.47 -4.96 -13.08
CA CYS A 25 2.91 -6.04 -12.28
C CYS A 25 3.28 -5.97 -10.79
N PHE A 26 4.33 -5.24 -10.41
CA PHE A 26 4.91 -5.31 -9.05
C PHE A 26 3.94 -4.89 -7.95
N TYR A 27 3.22 -3.78 -8.12
CA TYR A 27 2.17 -3.37 -7.17
C TYR A 27 1.15 -4.49 -6.95
N ARG A 28 0.56 -5.00 -8.04
CA ARG A 28 -0.51 -6.01 -7.97
C ARG A 28 0.00 -7.32 -7.40
N MET A 29 1.18 -7.75 -7.83
CA MET A 29 1.82 -8.99 -7.47
C MET A 29 2.19 -9.01 -5.98
N LEU A 30 2.84 -7.94 -5.50
CA LEU A 30 3.23 -7.83 -4.10
C LEU A 30 2.02 -7.70 -3.18
N ASN A 31 1.04 -6.87 -3.53
CA ASN A 31 -0.18 -6.74 -2.73
C ASN A 31 -1.00 -8.04 -2.71
N LYS A 32 -1.00 -8.82 -3.80
CA LYS A 32 -1.63 -10.14 -3.82
C LYS A 32 -0.89 -11.10 -2.90
N ALA A 33 0.44 -11.20 -3.02
CA ALA A 33 1.26 -12.08 -2.19
C ALA A 33 1.09 -11.78 -0.68
N LEU A 34 1.02 -10.50 -0.31
CA LEU A 34 0.74 -10.08 1.07
C LEU A 34 -0.66 -10.51 1.55
N ARG A 35 -1.69 -10.37 0.70
CA ARG A 35 -3.07 -10.74 1.06
C ARG A 35 -3.28 -12.23 1.25
N VAL A 36 -2.64 -13.04 0.39
CA VAL A 36 -2.78 -14.51 0.44
C VAL A 36 -1.67 -15.20 1.24
N GLN A 37 -0.76 -14.42 1.83
CA GLN A 37 0.40 -14.92 2.57
C GLN A 37 1.25 -15.90 1.75
N ASP A 38 1.52 -15.56 0.49
CA ASP A 38 2.40 -16.33 -0.39
C ASP A 38 3.86 -16.15 0.05
N PHE A 39 4.31 -17.00 0.99
CA PHE A 39 5.63 -16.88 1.59
C PHE A 39 6.77 -17.07 0.60
N ASP A 40 6.61 -17.94 -0.41
CA ASP A 40 7.62 -18.15 -1.44
C ASP A 40 7.83 -16.85 -2.23
N MET A 41 6.73 -16.20 -2.62
CA MET A 41 6.79 -14.93 -3.34
C MET A 41 7.31 -13.78 -2.49
N LEU A 42 6.89 -13.70 -1.23
CA LEU A 42 7.40 -12.69 -0.29
C LEU A 42 8.89 -12.88 -0.02
N PHE A 43 9.36 -14.12 0.05
CA PHE A 43 10.77 -14.42 0.23
C PHE A 43 11.59 -14.11 -1.02
N ALA A 44 11.08 -14.44 -2.20
CA ALA A 44 11.72 -14.09 -3.48
C ALA A 44 11.89 -12.57 -3.63
N LEU A 45 10.88 -11.80 -3.21
CA LEU A 45 10.88 -10.33 -3.27
C LEU A 45 11.37 -9.63 -1.99
N ARG A 46 11.95 -10.36 -1.03
CA ARG A 46 12.30 -9.82 0.30
C ARG A 46 13.20 -8.58 0.25
N PHE A 47 14.12 -8.54 -0.70
CA PHE A 47 15.02 -7.38 -0.88
C PHE A 47 14.22 -6.15 -1.33
N PHE A 48 13.33 -6.33 -2.31
CA PHE A 48 12.48 -5.28 -2.85
C PHE A 48 11.51 -4.74 -1.79
N ILE A 49 10.92 -5.63 -0.99
CA ILE A 49 10.06 -5.26 0.16
C ILE A 49 10.86 -4.45 1.18
N THR A 50 12.08 -4.89 1.50
CA THR A 50 12.95 -4.23 2.47
C THR A 50 13.31 -2.81 1.99
N ASP A 51 13.63 -2.65 0.71
CA ASP A 51 13.98 -1.35 0.14
C ASP A 51 12.78 -0.39 0.12
N ILE A 52 11.59 -0.87 -0.27
CA ILE A 52 10.34 -0.10 -0.18
C ILE A 52 10.10 0.36 1.27
N ALA A 53 10.21 -0.56 2.24
CA ALA A 53 9.96 -0.24 3.65
C ALA A 53 10.94 0.80 4.19
N LYS A 54 12.23 0.68 3.83
CA LYS A 54 13.26 1.68 4.19
C LYS A 54 12.96 3.05 3.59
N HIS A 55 12.56 3.09 2.32
CA HIS A 55 12.22 4.33 1.65
C HIS A 55 11.00 5.01 2.27
N ILE A 56 9.91 4.27 2.51
CA ILE A 56 8.72 4.79 3.17
C ILE A 56 9.08 5.34 4.56
N LYS A 57 9.88 4.61 5.34
CA LYS A 57 10.33 5.05 6.66
C LYS A 57 11.13 6.35 6.57
N SER A 58 12.09 6.43 5.65
CA SER A 58 12.91 7.64 5.47
C SER A 58 12.07 8.85 5.04
N GLU A 59 11.15 8.68 4.09
CA GLU A 59 10.25 9.75 3.66
C GLU A 59 9.29 10.18 4.77
N TYR A 60 8.81 9.23 5.56
CA TYR A 60 7.99 9.53 6.74
C TYR A 60 8.77 10.31 7.81
N GLU A 61 10.01 9.92 8.09
CA GLU A 61 10.89 10.65 9.01
C GLU A 61 11.16 12.07 8.52
N LYS A 62 11.42 12.26 7.22
CA LYS A 62 11.55 13.59 6.62
C LYS A 62 10.26 14.40 6.79
N PHE A 63 9.13 13.80 6.45
CA PHE A 63 7.81 14.42 6.57
C PHE A 63 7.53 14.91 7.99
N ILE A 64 7.82 14.11 9.02
CA ILE A 64 7.67 14.51 10.43
C ILE A 64 8.63 15.65 10.79
N ARG A 65 9.88 15.62 10.31
CA ARG A 65 10.88 16.64 10.65
C ARG A 65 10.61 17.99 10.00
N THR A 66 10.02 17.99 8.81
CA THR A 66 9.71 19.23 8.06
C THR A 66 8.29 19.74 8.28
N GLY A 67 7.38 18.88 8.76
CA GLY A 67 5.99 19.22 9.02
C GLY A 67 5.75 19.70 10.46
N ASP A 68 4.76 20.56 10.64
CA ASP A 68 4.21 20.81 11.98
C ASP A 68 3.62 19.50 12.49
N ASN A 69 4.14 18.98 13.62
CA ASN A 69 3.96 17.62 14.15
C ASN A 69 2.50 17.31 14.60
N ARG A 70 1.55 18.13 14.15
CA ARG A 70 0.11 18.15 14.47
C ARG A 70 -0.78 17.85 13.25
N ASN A 71 -0.22 17.72 12.05
CA ASN A 71 -1.04 17.53 10.85
C ASN A 71 -1.43 16.06 10.66
N ILE A 72 -2.69 15.76 10.97
CA ILE A 72 -3.38 14.53 10.53
C ILE A 72 -3.31 14.47 9.01
N ILE A 73 -2.65 13.44 8.45
CA ILE A 73 -2.65 13.22 7.00
C ILE A 73 -4.01 12.65 6.62
N ARG A 74 -4.83 13.45 5.94
CA ARG A 74 -6.11 13.01 5.41
C ARG A 74 -5.91 12.54 3.95
N VAL A 75 -6.14 11.26 3.70
CA VAL A 75 -6.05 10.64 2.36
C VAL A 75 -7.39 10.07 1.93
N TYR A 76 -7.58 9.94 0.62
CA TYR A 76 -8.77 9.32 0.03
C TYR A 76 -8.35 8.08 -0.77
N HIS A 77 -9.05 6.97 -0.54
CA HIS A 77 -8.87 5.73 -1.28
C HIS A 77 -10.19 5.36 -1.96
N GLY A 78 -10.17 5.25 -3.28
CA GLY A 78 -11.31 4.78 -4.05
C GLY A 78 -11.37 3.25 -4.04
N GLN A 79 -12.52 2.70 -3.68
CA GLN A 79 -12.79 1.27 -3.72
C GLN A 79 -14.02 1.01 -4.59
N ILE A 80 -13.92 0.01 -5.48
CA ILE A 80 -15.09 -0.52 -6.19
C ILE A 80 -15.82 -1.43 -5.21
N ILE A 81 -17.11 -1.16 -5.00
CA ILE A 81 -17.96 -1.90 -4.07
C ILE A 81 -19.26 -2.29 -4.78
N GLY A 82 -19.76 -3.51 -4.52
CA GLY A 82 -21.05 -3.95 -5.04
C GLY A 82 -22.21 -3.25 -4.33
N ASN A 83 -23.38 -3.17 -4.96
CA ASN A 83 -24.56 -2.51 -4.37
C ASN A 83 -24.99 -3.16 -3.04
N ASP A 84 -24.93 -4.48 -2.94
CA ASP A 84 -25.32 -5.21 -1.72
C ASP A 84 -24.35 -4.92 -0.57
N GLU A 85 -23.05 -4.88 -0.86
CA GLU A 85 -21.99 -4.57 0.11
C GLU A 85 -22.06 -3.09 0.53
N LEU A 86 -22.44 -2.19 -0.39
CA LEU A 86 -22.70 -0.78 -0.09
C LEU A 86 -23.87 -0.62 0.89
N GLU A 87 -24.98 -1.33 0.69
CA GLU A 87 -26.13 -1.30 1.61
C GLU A 87 -25.77 -1.86 2.99
N LEU A 88 -25.00 -2.95 3.06
CA LEU A 88 -24.46 -3.49 4.32
C LEU A 88 -23.56 -2.47 5.04
N MET A 89 -22.70 -1.76 4.31
CA MET A 89 -21.85 -0.71 4.87
C MET A 89 -22.66 0.47 5.40
N LYS A 90 -23.68 0.95 4.68
CA LYS A 90 -24.56 2.04 5.13
C LYS A 90 -25.25 1.69 6.45
N ASN A 91 -25.78 0.47 6.54
CA ASN A 91 -26.46 -0.03 7.74
C ASN A 91 -25.49 -0.18 8.93
N SER A 92 -24.24 -0.60 8.66
CA SER A 92 -23.19 -0.72 9.68
C SER A 92 -22.71 0.64 10.19
N ILE A 93 -22.63 1.67 9.34
CA ILE A 93 -22.28 3.03 9.76
C ILE A 93 -23.42 3.63 10.61
N ALA A 94 -24.67 3.37 10.25
CA ALA A 94 -25.82 3.84 11.01
C ALA A 94 -25.87 3.23 12.42
N SER A 95 -25.57 1.93 12.56
CA SER A 95 -25.48 1.28 13.87
C SER A 95 -24.32 1.81 14.71
N LEU A 96 -23.14 2.03 14.13
CA LEU A 96 -21.99 2.64 14.80
C LEU A 96 -22.27 4.06 15.32
N LYS A 97 -23.03 4.87 14.58
CA LYS A 97 -23.47 6.20 15.05
C LYS A 97 -24.41 6.09 16.26
N ARG A 98 -25.27 5.08 16.29
CA ARG A 98 -26.22 4.83 17.38
C ARG A 98 -25.55 4.41 18.69
N PHE A 99 -24.40 3.73 18.62
CA PHE A 99 -23.60 3.38 19.80
C PHE A 99 -22.88 4.56 20.44
N ARG A 100 -22.70 5.69 19.73
CA ARG A 100 -21.98 6.86 20.22
C ARG A 100 -22.89 7.92 20.88
N THR A 101 -24.17 7.61 21.07
CA THR A 101 -25.19 8.52 21.63
C THR A 101 -25.82 8.00 22.93
N ARG A 102 -25.11 7.15 23.68
CA ARG A 102 -25.48 6.76 25.05
C ARG A 102 -24.35 7.05 26.02
#